data_AF-A0A1N6FUZ8-F1
#
_entry.id   AF-A0A1N6FUZ8-F1
#
_cell.length_a   1.000
_cell.length_b   1.000
_cell.length_c   1.000
_cell.angle_alpha   90.00
_cell.angle_beta   90.00
_cell.angle_gamma   90.00
#
_symmetry.space_group_name_H-M   'P 1'
#
loop_
_entity.id
_entity.type
_entity.pdbx_description
1 polymer ?
#
loop_
_entity_poly.entity_id
_entity_poly.type
_entity_poly.pdbx_seq_one_letter_code
_entity_poly.pdbx_strand_id
1 'polypeptide(L)'
;MQIVHRGFDTIALSIQANIPPELFDYLDGEREKAEEARAPVPVSYGGVEFDLLHHGGNGYRFILKGGPLDMTWFFKKPNARDPWGIRLSVGSTLLATQGLGYARAQIDKTLDRLGIRHGAHQVSIGRADFCVDILAPEFELVPENFVIHSHANRADQLIASEDVRSNGKSGRFTSVTVGKMPGRQIILYDKRREVIDRRKTIWWDIWNANLARDGLPPLNPEDRTQSQVWRIEVRAGKDHLKDRWQIRQWAEFDALFGDVVARTLAQVRYSQPDPTDSNRARWPNHPIWDMAAAECEGDLTEMRSHVDPDSVRYVHRAEHIRLIMAQLTGNATTLAALEGVPEPELSDHMERLGARLADAIRADPERAANKLTEAKARYRFTE
;
A
#
# COMPACT_ATOMS: atom_id res chain seq x y z
N MET A 1 4.26 -28.57 -7.64
CA MET A 1 4.18 -27.26 -6.94
C MET A 1 2.85 -27.20 -6.20
N GLN A 2 2.81 -26.59 -5.02
CA GLN A 2 1.61 -26.53 -4.18
C GLN A 2 1.50 -25.15 -3.53
N ILE A 3 0.30 -24.57 -3.43
CA ILE A 3 0.11 -23.35 -2.64
C ILE A 3 0.07 -23.71 -1.16
N VAL A 4 0.89 -23.02 -0.37
CA VAL A 4 0.99 -23.23 1.08
C VAL A 4 0.46 -22.06 1.89
N HIS A 5 0.25 -20.91 1.25
CA HIS A 5 -0.45 -19.77 1.84
C HIS A 5 -0.88 -18.78 0.75
N ARG A 6 -1.96 -18.04 1.01
CA ARG A 6 -2.39 -16.88 0.25
C ARG A 6 -3.05 -15.89 1.19
N GLY A 7 -2.98 -14.60 0.88
CA GLY A 7 -3.67 -13.57 1.64
C GLY A 7 -2.95 -12.24 1.68
N PHE A 8 -3.50 -11.30 2.44
CA PHE A 8 -2.88 -10.00 2.68
C PHE A 8 -1.60 -10.13 3.50
N ASP A 9 -0.52 -9.47 3.08
CA ASP A 9 0.75 -9.43 3.81
C ASP A 9 0.94 -8.10 4.56
N THR A 10 0.37 -7.01 4.06
CA THR A 10 0.45 -5.71 4.74
C THR A 10 -0.75 -4.86 4.36
N ILE A 11 -1.31 -4.16 5.35
CA ILE A 11 -2.25 -3.07 5.14
C ILE A 11 -1.73 -1.86 5.91
N ALA A 12 -1.64 -0.69 5.26
CA ALA A 12 -1.37 0.55 5.94
C ALA A 12 -2.42 1.59 5.58
N LEU A 13 -2.89 2.33 6.59
CA LEU A 13 -3.89 3.36 6.43
C LEU A 13 -3.64 4.52 7.39
N SER A 14 -4.29 5.64 7.10
CA SER A 14 -4.34 6.82 7.94
C SER A 14 -5.77 7.10 8.38
N ILE A 15 -5.92 7.63 9.59
CA ILE A 15 -7.21 8.08 10.12
C ILE A 15 -7.15 9.60 10.26
N GLN A 16 -8.19 10.27 9.76
CA GLN A 16 -8.40 11.69 9.88
C GLN A 16 -8.98 12.03 11.26
N ALA A 17 -8.19 11.80 12.29
CA ALA A 17 -8.46 12.21 13.67
C ALA A 17 -7.14 12.56 14.36
N ASN A 18 -7.24 13.28 15.47
CA ASN A 18 -6.13 13.46 16.42
C ASN A 18 -6.44 12.69 17.70
N ILE A 19 -5.40 12.30 18.43
CA ILE A 19 -5.57 11.69 19.75
C ILE A 19 -6.13 12.72 20.76
N PRO A 20 -6.92 12.28 21.75
CA PRO A 20 -7.41 13.15 22.82
C PRO A 20 -6.25 13.78 23.62
N PRO A 21 -6.44 14.97 24.21
CA PRO A 21 -5.42 15.62 25.05
C PRO A 21 -4.91 14.72 26.19
N GLU A 22 -5.82 14.03 26.86
CA GLU A 22 -5.49 13.11 27.97
C GLU A 22 -4.58 11.96 27.52
N LEU A 23 -4.84 11.39 26.34
CA LEU A 23 -3.99 10.36 25.76
C LEU A 23 -2.63 10.94 25.32
N PHE A 24 -2.61 12.16 24.78
CA PHE A 24 -1.37 12.83 24.42
C PHE A 24 -0.47 13.04 25.65
N ASP A 25 -1.01 13.62 26.73
CA ASP A 25 -0.25 13.93 27.94
C ASP A 25 0.28 12.66 28.60
N TYR A 26 -0.53 11.59 28.64
CA TYR A 26 -0.09 10.27 29.11
C TYR A 26 1.08 9.72 28.30
N LEU A 27 0.95 9.67 26.97
CA LEU A 27 2.00 9.13 26.11
C LEU A 27 3.26 10.00 26.12
N ASP A 28 3.14 11.32 26.27
CA ASP A 28 4.32 12.20 26.32
C ASP A 28 5.14 11.95 27.59
N GLY A 29 4.48 11.79 28.74
CA GLY A 29 5.15 11.43 30.00
C GLY A 29 5.79 10.04 29.97
N GLU A 30 5.12 9.03 29.42
CA GLU A 30 5.73 7.68 29.28
C GLU A 30 6.89 7.67 28.27
N ARG A 31 6.84 8.51 27.25
CA ARG A 31 7.90 8.61 26.25
C ARG A 31 9.18 9.20 26.83
N GLU A 32 9.08 10.14 27.78
CA GLU A 32 10.26 10.66 28.49
C GLU A 32 11.01 9.53 29.20
N LYS A 33 10.28 8.63 29.89
CA LYS A 33 10.87 7.44 30.52
C LYS A 33 11.50 6.50 29.49
N ALA A 34 10.85 6.31 28.35
CA ALA A 34 11.39 5.50 27.26
C ALA A 34 12.68 6.10 26.67
N GLU A 35 12.72 7.42 26.49
CA GLU A 35 13.89 8.18 26.01
C GLU A 35 15.07 8.06 26.99
N GLU A 36 14.81 8.20 28.30
CA GLU A 36 15.81 8.00 29.35
C GLU A 36 16.37 6.56 29.37
N ALA A 37 15.49 5.56 29.26
CA ALA A 37 15.87 4.15 29.23
C ALA A 37 16.47 3.70 27.90
N ARG A 38 16.31 4.49 26.82
CA ARG A 38 16.64 4.13 25.42
C ARG A 38 16.05 2.80 24.98
N ALA A 39 14.89 2.46 25.52
CA ALA A 39 14.21 1.19 25.30
C ALA A 39 12.70 1.41 25.17
N PRO A 40 11.97 0.53 24.46
CA PRO A 40 10.51 0.55 24.51
C PRO A 40 10.00 0.37 25.96
N VAL A 41 8.92 1.04 26.30
CA VAL A 41 8.25 0.91 27.61
C VAL A 41 6.82 0.40 27.44
N PRO A 42 6.36 -0.53 28.29
CA PRO A 42 4.97 -0.98 28.25
C PRO A 42 4.05 0.15 28.74
N VAL A 43 2.96 0.39 28.02
CA VAL A 43 1.93 1.38 28.34
C VAL A 43 0.54 0.76 28.25
N SER A 44 -0.34 1.15 29.16
CA SER A 44 -1.72 0.69 29.23
C SER A 44 -2.67 1.88 29.26
N TYR A 45 -3.57 1.96 28.30
CA TYR A 45 -4.57 3.03 28.22
C TYR A 45 -5.88 2.50 27.68
N GLY A 46 -7.03 2.83 28.28
CA GLY A 46 -8.33 2.37 27.79
C GLY A 46 -8.49 0.84 27.71
N GLY A 47 -7.70 0.08 28.49
CA GLY A 47 -7.67 -1.38 28.45
C GLY A 47 -7.02 -1.98 27.20
N VAL A 48 -6.19 -1.21 26.49
CA VAL A 48 -5.26 -1.72 25.47
C VAL A 48 -3.82 -1.55 25.94
N GLU A 49 -3.00 -2.54 25.60
CA GLU A 49 -1.59 -2.65 25.99
C GLU A 49 -0.70 -2.45 24.76
N PHE A 50 0.36 -1.65 24.92
CA PHE A 50 1.34 -1.41 23.87
C PHE A 50 2.75 -1.31 24.44
N ASP A 51 3.74 -1.49 23.57
CA ASP A 51 5.11 -1.04 23.76
C ASP A 51 5.29 0.32 23.06
N LEU A 52 5.45 1.38 23.84
CA LEU A 52 5.78 2.71 23.35
C LEU A 52 7.27 2.80 23.05
N LEU A 53 7.64 3.14 21.81
CA LEU A 53 9.03 3.35 21.44
C LEU A 53 9.57 4.67 21.99
N HIS A 54 10.85 4.67 22.36
CA HIS A 54 11.60 5.84 22.80
C HIS A 54 11.85 6.90 21.72
N HIS A 55 11.34 6.73 20.51
CA HIS A 55 11.53 7.67 19.41
C HIS A 55 10.28 7.79 18.55
N GLY A 56 10.13 8.96 17.93
CA GLY A 56 9.20 9.20 16.84
C GLY A 56 9.85 8.99 15.46
N GLY A 57 9.17 9.43 14.40
CA GLY A 57 9.74 9.40 13.05
C GLY A 57 8.77 9.89 11.99
N ASN A 58 9.27 10.45 10.88
CA ASN A 58 8.46 10.88 9.73
C ASN A 58 7.25 11.78 10.11
N GLY A 59 7.44 12.70 11.07
CA GLY A 59 6.40 13.61 11.55
C GLY A 59 5.48 13.06 12.64
N TYR A 60 5.66 11.79 13.06
CA TYR A 60 4.93 11.20 14.19
C TYR A 60 5.71 11.38 15.49
N ARG A 61 5.00 11.76 16.55
CA ARG A 61 5.54 11.96 17.91
C ARG A 61 5.66 10.63 18.65
N PHE A 62 4.66 9.75 18.49
CA PHE A 62 4.58 8.46 19.16
C PHE A 62 4.52 7.32 18.16
N ILE A 63 5.26 6.25 18.44
CA ILE A 63 5.17 4.97 17.74
C ILE A 63 4.89 3.90 18.79
N LEU A 64 3.72 3.28 18.70
CA LEU A 64 3.30 2.21 19.60
C LEU A 64 3.31 0.91 18.81
N LYS A 65 3.91 -0.11 19.41
CA LYS A 65 3.91 -1.50 18.94
C LYS A 65 3.16 -2.36 19.95
N GLY A 66 2.89 -3.62 19.63
CA GLY A 66 2.34 -4.57 20.59
C GLY A 66 0.82 -4.78 20.49
N GLY A 67 0.32 -5.59 21.42
CA GLY A 67 -0.94 -6.34 21.28
C GLY A 67 -0.74 -7.69 20.56
N PRO A 68 -1.75 -8.57 20.52
CA PRO A 68 -1.70 -9.76 19.69
C PRO A 68 -1.45 -9.36 18.23
N LEU A 69 -0.38 -9.89 17.63
CA LEU A 69 -0.15 -9.92 16.18
C LEU A 69 0.41 -8.63 15.53
N ASP A 70 1.29 -7.87 16.20
CA ASP A 70 2.22 -6.91 15.56
C ASP A 70 1.61 -5.72 14.78
N MET A 71 0.51 -5.14 15.27
CA MET A 71 0.04 -3.85 14.72
C MET A 71 0.96 -2.72 15.19
N THR A 72 1.31 -1.81 14.28
CA THR A 72 2.08 -0.60 14.62
C THR A 72 1.23 0.64 14.43
N TRP A 73 1.13 1.44 15.48
CA TRP A 73 0.39 2.69 15.53
C TRP A 73 1.34 3.88 15.56
N PHE A 74 0.99 4.93 14.82
CA PHE A 74 1.77 6.14 14.70
C PHE A 74 0.85 7.33 14.97
N PHE A 75 1.21 8.15 15.96
CA PHE A 75 0.43 9.32 16.35
C PHE A 75 1.26 10.59 16.21
N LYS A 76 0.70 11.60 15.54
CA LYS A 76 1.25 12.96 15.49
C LYS A 76 0.92 13.70 16.78
N LYS A 77 1.65 14.81 17.01
CA LYS A 77 1.18 15.83 17.94
C LYS A 77 -0.16 16.39 17.42
N PRO A 78 -1.21 16.49 18.27
CA PRO A 78 -2.49 17.05 17.85
C PRO A 78 -2.33 18.42 17.18
N ASN A 79 -2.91 18.56 15.99
CA ASN A 79 -2.83 19.78 15.19
C ASN A 79 -4.15 20.03 14.45
N ALA A 80 -4.81 21.14 14.75
CA ALA A 80 -6.07 21.52 14.09
C ALA A 80 -5.93 21.76 12.58
N ARG A 81 -4.73 22.08 12.09
CA ARG A 81 -4.44 22.31 10.66
C ARG A 81 -4.05 21.03 9.91
N ASP A 82 -3.77 19.95 10.63
CA ASP A 82 -3.44 18.64 10.06
C ASP A 82 -4.31 17.57 10.73
N PRO A 83 -5.51 17.33 10.21
CA PRO A 83 -6.45 16.40 10.83
C PRO A 83 -6.05 14.93 10.59
N TRP A 84 -5.04 14.63 9.77
CA TRP A 84 -4.52 13.27 9.55
C TRP A 84 -3.45 12.92 10.59
N GLY A 85 -3.89 12.85 11.85
CA GLY A 85 -3.04 12.67 13.03
C GLY A 85 -2.57 11.23 13.27
N ILE A 86 -3.20 10.25 12.62
CA ILE A 86 -2.98 8.83 12.92
C ILE A 86 -2.62 8.07 11.66
N ARG A 87 -1.63 7.20 11.78
CA ARG A 87 -1.33 6.16 10.80
C ARG A 87 -1.20 4.83 11.52
N LEU A 88 -1.60 3.75 10.86
CA LEU A 88 -1.38 2.41 11.34
C LEU A 88 -0.89 1.49 10.22
N SER A 89 -0.15 0.47 10.61
CA SER A 89 0.32 -0.60 9.74
C SER A 89 0.01 -1.93 10.39
N VAL A 90 -0.67 -2.80 9.65
CA VAL A 90 -0.98 -4.18 10.03
C VAL A 90 0.07 -5.08 9.39
N GLY A 91 0.75 -5.88 10.21
CA GLY A 91 1.76 -6.83 9.77
C GLY A 91 1.16 -8.14 9.25
N SER A 92 2.00 -8.90 8.56
CA SER A 92 1.59 -10.14 7.90
C SER A 92 1.16 -11.25 8.84
N THR A 93 1.72 -11.30 10.06
CA THR A 93 1.33 -12.30 11.07
C THR A 93 -0.15 -12.21 11.42
N LEU A 94 -0.68 -11.01 11.69
CA LEU A 94 -2.11 -10.82 11.97
C LEU A 94 -2.95 -11.21 10.77
N LEU A 95 -2.58 -10.71 9.60
CA LEU A 95 -3.36 -10.92 8.38
C LEU A 95 -3.40 -12.39 7.99
N ALA A 96 -2.30 -13.12 8.13
CA ALA A 96 -2.23 -14.54 7.80
C ALA A 96 -2.99 -15.44 8.80
N THR A 97 -3.11 -15.02 10.07
CA THR A 97 -3.73 -15.85 11.12
C THR A 97 -5.18 -15.49 11.43
N GLN A 98 -5.58 -14.24 11.21
CA GLN A 98 -6.92 -13.73 11.55
C GLN A 98 -7.66 -13.10 10.37
N GLY A 99 -6.96 -12.78 9.28
CA GLY A 99 -7.55 -12.17 8.10
C GLY A 99 -7.84 -10.66 8.22
N LEU A 100 -8.24 -10.07 7.11
CA LEU A 100 -8.49 -8.63 6.97
C LEU A 100 -9.71 -8.17 7.80
N GLY A 101 -10.78 -8.96 7.84
CA GLY A 101 -11.99 -8.61 8.60
C GLY A 101 -11.72 -8.43 10.09
N TYR A 102 -10.95 -9.35 10.68
CA TYR A 102 -10.51 -9.24 12.07
C TYR A 102 -9.62 -8.01 12.28
N ALA A 103 -8.68 -7.75 11.36
CA ALA A 103 -7.81 -6.57 11.43
C ALA A 103 -8.63 -5.27 11.51
N ARG A 104 -9.66 -5.12 10.68
CA ARG A 104 -10.57 -3.95 10.70
C ARG A 104 -11.29 -3.82 12.02
N ALA A 105 -11.92 -4.90 12.49
CA ALA A 105 -12.63 -4.90 13.76
C ALA A 105 -11.71 -4.55 14.95
N GLN A 106 -10.46 -5.00 14.93
CA GLN A 106 -9.48 -4.64 15.97
C GLN A 106 -9.01 -3.20 15.88
N ILE A 107 -8.87 -2.63 14.67
CA ILE A 107 -8.57 -1.22 14.48
C ILE A 107 -9.68 -0.37 15.13
N ASP A 108 -10.93 -0.64 14.77
CA ASP A 108 -12.08 0.13 15.26
C ASP A 108 -12.20 0.03 16.77
N LYS A 109 -12.14 -1.21 17.31
CA LYS A 109 -12.17 -1.45 18.75
C LYS A 109 -11.03 -0.74 19.50
N THR A 110 -9.84 -0.69 18.92
CA THR A 110 -8.69 -0.01 19.53
C THR A 110 -8.88 1.50 19.51
N LEU A 111 -9.32 2.07 18.39
CA LEU A 111 -9.61 3.50 18.28
C LEU A 111 -10.68 3.93 19.29
N ASP A 112 -11.76 3.15 19.44
CA ASP A 112 -12.81 3.40 20.43
C ASP A 112 -12.28 3.40 21.86
N ARG A 113 -11.45 2.42 22.22
CA ARG A 113 -10.80 2.33 23.54
C ARG A 113 -9.84 3.47 23.83
N LEU A 114 -9.18 3.99 22.79
CA LEU A 114 -8.32 5.17 22.88
C LEU A 114 -9.11 6.49 22.90
N GLY A 115 -10.46 6.44 22.84
CA GLY A 115 -11.32 7.63 22.82
C GLY A 115 -11.29 8.38 21.49
N ILE A 116 -10.86 7.73 20.41
CA ILE A 116 -10.69 8.35 19.09
C ILE A 116 -11.91 8.07 18.23
N ARG A 117 -12.73 9.10 18.01
CA ARG A 117 -13.89 9.00 17.13
C ARG A 117 -13.52 9.31 15.69
N HIS A 118 -14.01 8.48 14.77
CA HIS A 118 -13.87 8.71 13.33
C HIS A 118 -15.05 8.11 12.57
N GLY A 119 -15.32 8.64 11.37
CA GLY A 119 -16.28 8.07 10.42
C GLY A 119 -15.59 7.30 9.29
N ALA A 120 -16.35 6.50 8.53
CA ALA A 120 -15.81 5.71 7.42
C ALA A 120 -15.07 6.57 6.37
N HIS A 121 -15.56 7.79 6.11
CA HIS A 121 -14.94 8.74 5.18
C HIS A 121 -13.62 9.35 5.68
N GLN A 122 -13.28 9.14 6.94
CA GLN A 122 -12.05 9.61 7.59
C GLN A 122 -10.94 8.55 7.57
N VAL A 123 -11.15 7.43 6.88
CA VAL A 123 -10.14 6.41 6.64
C VAL A 123 -9.49 6.65 5.29
N SER A 124 -8.16 6.54 5.22
CA SER A 124 -7.43 6.54 3.96
C SER A 124 -6.40 5.42 3.88
N ILE A 125 -6.66 4.44 3.03
CA ILE A 125 -5.75 3.34 2.70
C ILE A 125 -4.57 3.90 1.90
N GLY A 126 -3.36 3.59 2.38
CA GLY A 126 -2.11 4.07 1.82
C GLY A 126 -1.20 2.96 1.27
N ARG A 127 -1.46 1.70 1.64
CA ARG A 127 -0.78 0.53 1.10
C ARG A 127 -1.61 -0.72 1.34
N ALA A 128 -1.60 -1.62 0.36
CA ALA A 128 -2.06 -2.99 0.52
C ALA A 128 -1.17 -3.94 -0.29
N ASP A 129 -0.77 -5.02 0.36
CA ASP A 129 0.07 -6.06 -0.21
C ASP A 129 -0.68 -7.39 -0.12
N PHE A 130 -0.75 -8.12 -1.23
CA PHE A 130 -1.33 -9.46 -1.32
C PHE A 130 -0.27 -10.44 -1.78
N CYS A 131 -0.23 -11.64 -1.21
CA CYS A 131 0.79 -12.62 -1.50
C CYS A 131 0.22 -14.02 -1.73
N VAL A 132 0.98 -14.80 -2.50
CA VAL A 132 0.80 -16.24 -2.67
C VAL A 132 2.14 -16.92 -2.43
N ASP A 133 2.16 -17.85 -1.47
CA ASP A 133 3.30 -18.70 -1.17
C ASP A 133 3.13 -20.06 -1.84
N ILE A 134 4.14 -20.46 -2.60
CA ILE A 134 4.13 -21.67 -3.41
C ILE A 134 5.34 -22.52 -3.01
N LEU A 135 5.05 -23.73 -2.55
CA LEU A 135 6.03 -24.80 -2.42
C LEU A 135 6.45 -25.27 -3.83
N ALA A 136 7.68 -24.96 -4.21
CA ALA A 136 8.25 -25.27 -5.50
C ALA A 136 9.75 -25.62 -5.38
N PRO A 137 10.09 -26.85 -4.96
CA PRO A 137 11.48 -27.30 -4.78
C PRO A 137 12.34 -27.31 -6.03
N GLU A 138 11.73 -27.59 -7.18
CA GLU A 138 12.42 -27.66 -8.47
C GLU A 138 12.45 -26.31 -9.20
N PHE A 139 11.83 -25.26 -8.63
CA PHE A 139 11.77 -23.95 -9.27
C PHE A 139 13.07 -23.17 -9.08
N GLU A 140 13.56 -22.61 -10.18
CA GLU A 140 14.67 -21.66 -10.21
C GLU A 140 14.22 -20.31 -10.79
N LEU A 141 14.59 -19.23 -10.10
CA LEU A 141 14.28 -17.87 -10.51
C LEU A 141 15.29 -17.38 -11.55
N VAL A 142 14.79 -17.05 -12.73
CA VAL A 142 15.57 -16.51 -13.86
C VAL A 142 15.01 -15.13 -14.21
N PRO A 143 15.67 -14.02 -13.88
CA PRO A 143 15.16 -12.66 -14.11
C PRO A 143 14.78 -12.36 -15.56
N GLU A 144 15.47 -12.97 -16.52
CA GLU A 144 15.27 -12.80 -17.96
C GLU A 144 13.89 -13.30 -18.44
N ASN A 145 13.26 -14.17 -17.66
CA ASN A 145 11.94 -14.73 -17.93
C ASN A 145 10.79 -13.77 -17.58
N PHE A 146 11.08 -12.62 -16.94
CA PHE A 146 10.09 -11.58 -16.74
C PHE A 146 9.79 -10.82 -18.04
N VAL A 147 8.51 -10.77 -18.39
CA VAL A 147 7.95 -9.88 -19.42
C VAL A 147 7.33 -8.68 -18.70
N ILE A 148 7.93 -7.52 -18.92
CA ILE A 148 7.55 -6.25 -18.29
C ILE A 148 7.46 -5.16 -19.36
N HIS A 149 6.68 -4.12 -19.09
CA HIS A 149 6.65 -2.94 -19.95
C HIS A 149 8.06 -2.30 -20.05
N SER A 150 8.42 -1.75 -21.21
CA SER A 150 9.77 -1.19 -21.48
C SER A 150 10.21 -0.10 -20.49
N HIS A 151 9.26 0.65 -19.94
CA HIS A 151 9.47 1.70 -18.94
C HIS A 151 9.36 1.22 -17.47
N ALA A 152 9.19 -0.08 -17.23
CA ALA A 152 9.13 -0.62 -15.88
C ALA A 152 10.55 -0.80 -15.31
N ASN A 153 10.77 -0.32 -14.09
CA ASN A 153 12.02 -0.58 -13.37
C ASN A 153 12.03 -2.03 -12.87
N ARG A 154 13.19 -2.70 -12.98
CA ARG A 154 13.45 -4.04 -12.43
C ARG A 154 14.71 -4.00 -11.56
N ALA A 155 14.67 -4.68 -10.41
CA ALA A 155 15.81 -4.89 -9.55
C ALA A 155 15.97 -6.40 -9.27
N ASP A 156 17.17 -6.91 -9.48
CA ASP A 156 17.51 -8.34 -9.38
C ASP A 156 18.51 -8.54 -8.23
N GLN A 157 18.27 -9.53 -7.36
CA GLN A 157 19.19 -9.86 -6.26
C GLN A 157 19.86 -11.22 -6.49
N LEU A 158 21.19 -11.19 -6.60
CA LEU A 158 22.06 -12.34 -6.86
C LEU A 158 22.86 -12.71 -5.60
N ILE A 159 23.11 -14.00 -5.38
CA ILE A 159 24.14 -14.47 -4.44
C ILE A 159 25.51 -14.48 -5.15
N ALA A 160 26.51 -13.82 -4.57
CA ALA A 160 27.90 -14.22 -4.78
C ALA A 160 28.18 -15.39 -3.82
N SER A 161 28.47 -16.58 -4.34
CA SER A 161 28.75 -17.75 -3.50
C SER A 161 29.97 -17.51 -2.63
N GLU A 162 29.82 -17.50 -1.31
CA GLU A 162 30.91 -17.88 -0.42
C GLU A 162 31.11 -19.40 -0.57
N ASP A 163 32.36 -19.78 -0.82
CA ASP A 163 32.88 -21.15 -0.94
C ASP A 163 32.38 -22.04 -2.09
N VAL A 164 32.83 -21.75 -3.32
CA VAL A 164 33.69 -22.65 -4.11
C VAL A 164 34.43 -21.79 -5.14
N ARG A 165 35.76 -21.75 -5.08
CA ARG A 165 36.59 -21.37 -6.24
C ARG A 165 36.34 -22.40 -7.34
N SER A 166 35.44 -22.12 -8.26
CA SER A 166 35.46 -22.72 -9.59
C SER A 166 35.02 -21.67 -10.61
N ASN A 167 35.81 -21.52 -11.66
CA ASN A 167 35.51 -20.61 -12.76
C ASN A 167 34.19 -21.03 -13.42
N GLY A 168 33.13 -20.26 -13.21
CA GLY A 168 31.82 -20.42 -13.86
C GLY A 168 30.78 -19.50 -13.20
N LYS A 169 29.86 -18.93 -13.99
CA LYS A 169 28.80 -17.99 -13.57
C LYS A 169 27.84 -18.62 -12.53
N SER A 170 28.24 -18.70 -11.27
CA SER A 170 27.53 -19.39 -10.17
C SER A 170 26.90 -18.40 -9.19
N GLY A 171 25.86 -17.69 -9.63
CA GLY A 171 24.98 -16.96 -8.71
C GLY A 171 23.53 -17.36 -8.94
N ARG A 172 22.82 -17.79 -7.90
CA ARG A 172 21.36 -18.00 -7.93
C ARG A 172 20.65 -16.72 -7.55
N PHE A 173 19.62 -16.34 -8.30
CA PHE A 173 18.77 -15.20 -7.93
C PHE A 173 17.78 -15.61 -6.84
N THR A 174 17.65 -14.78 -5.81
CA THR A 174 16.73 -15.04 -4.70
C THR A 174 15.56 -14.07 -4.64
N SER A 175 15.60 -13.01 -5.44
CA SER A 175 14.49 -12.07 -5.56
C SER A 175 14.58 -11.33 -6.88
N VAL A 176 13.43 -11.12 -7.51
CA VAL A 176 13.24 -10.13 -8.57
C VAL A 176 12.08 -9.24 -8.16
N THR A 177 12.33 -7.93 -8.22
CA THR A 177 11.35 -6.90 -7.92
C THR A 177 11.09 -6.07 -9.17
N VAL A 178 9.83 -5.95 -9.59
CA VAL A 178 9.40 -5.11 -10.71
C VAL A 178 8.54 -3.98 -10.17
N GLY A 179 8.88 -2.75 -10.53
CA GLY A 179 8.21 -1.53 -10.05
C GLY A 179 8.73 -1.02 -8.70
N LYS A 180 8.12 0.07 -8.21
CA LYS A 180 8.55 0.78 -7.00
C LYS A 180 7.39 1.38 -6.23
N MET A 181 7.55 1.43 -4.91
CA MET A 181 6.68 2.21 -4.02
C MET A 181 6.99 3.72 -4.13
N PRO A 182 6.02 4.62 -3.90
CA PRO A 182 4.63 4.37 -3.46
C PRO A 182 3.64 4.08 -4.61
N GLY A 183 4.12 3.73 -5.80
CA GLY A 183 3.30 3.27 -6.91
C GLY A 183 2.91 1.80 -6.76
N ARG A 184 3.20 1.01 -7.79
CA ARG A 184 2.95 -0.43 -7.80
C ARG A 184 4.27 -1.19 -7.85
N GLN A 185 4.33 -2.29 -7.11
CA GLN A 185 5.46 -3.21 -7.12
C GLN A 185 4.97 -4.66 -7.10
N ILE A 186 5.68 -5.54 -7.80
CA ILE A 186 5.49 -6.99 -7.71
C ILE A 186 6.84 -7.66 -7.46
N ILE A 187 6.85 -8.68 -6.60
CA ILE A 187 8.07 -9.35 -6.15
C ILE A 187 7.88 -10.85 -6.27
N LEU A 188 8.88 -11.54 -6.83
CA LEU A 188 9.02 -12.99 -6.72
C LEU A 188 10.32 -13.29 -5.99
N TYR A 189 10.26 -13.96 -4.83
CA TYR A 189 11.44 -14.20 -3.99
C TYR A 189 11.41 -15.50 -3.19
N ASP A 190 12.59 -15.94 -2.76
CA ASP A 190 12.82 -17.09 -1.89
C ASP A 190 12.32 -16.76 -0.47
N LYS A 191 11.08 -17.15 -0.19
CA LYS A 191 10.41 -16.85 1.07
C LYS A 191 10.92 -17.71 2.20
N ARG A 192 11.29 -18.97 1.93
CA ARG A 192 11.97 -19.84 2.91
C ARG A 192 13.23 -19.15 3.44
N ARG A 193 14.08 -18.64 2.54
CA ARG A 193 15.30 -17.94 2.94
C ARG A 193 14.99 -16.72 3.81
N GLU A 194 14.02 -15.90 3.41
CA GLU A 194 13.63 -14.73 4.20
C GLU A 194 13.13 -15.12 5.61
N VAL A 195 12.38 -16.20 5.73
CA VAL A 195 11.90 -16.74 7.01
C VAL A 195 13.06 -17.19 7.91
N ILE A 196 14.07 -17.87 7.35
CA ILE A 196 15.26 -18.32 8.08
C ILE A 196 16.12 -17.12 8.49
N ASP A 197 16.50 -16.28 7.52
CA ASP A 197 17.43 -15.15 7.72
C ASP A 197 16.86 -14.14 8.72
N ARG A 198 15.53 -13.92 8.70
CA ARG A 198 14.84 -12.99 9.62
C ARG A 198 14.22 -13.66 10.83
N ARG A 199 14.45 -14.95 11.04
CA ARG A 199 13.94 -15.74 12.18
C ARG A 199 12.42 -15.62 12.37
N LYS A 200 11.66 -15.60 11.27
CA LYS A 200 10.18 -15.49 11.31
C LYS A 200 9.51 -16.86 11.44
N THR A 201 9.82 -17.57 12.51
CA THR A 201 9.49 -19.00 12.69
C THR A 201 8.01 -19.34 12.51
N ILE A 202 7.09 -18.43 12.87
CA ILE A 202 5.64 -18.61 12.73
C ILE A 202 5.16 -18.95 11.31
N TRP A 203 5.92 -18.60 10.27
CA TRP A 203 5.56 -18.96 8.90
C TRP A 203 5.60 -20.47 8.65
N TRP A 204 6.47 -21.20 9.34
CA TRP A 204 6.48 -22.66 9.26
C TRP A 204 5.18 -23.25 9.80
N ASP A 205 4.68 -22.72 10.92
CA ASP A 205 3.42 -23.15 11.53
C ASP A 205 2.24 -22.87 10.60
N ILE A 206 2.20 -21.67 9.98
CA ILE A 206 1.17 -21.28 9.01
C ILE A 206 1.16 -22.21 7.79
N TRP A 207 2.32 -22.46 7.18
CA TRP A 207 2.42 -23.34 6.02
C TRP A 207 2.05 -24.78 6.36
N ASN A 208 2.54 -25.31 7.48
CA ASN A 208 2.26 -26.68 7.90
C ASN A 208 0.80 -26.89 8.28
N ALA A 209 0.14 -25.89 8.89
CA ALA A 209 -1.30 -25.96 9.16
C ALA A 209 -2.12 -26.02 7.85
N ASN A 210 -1.75 -25.24 6.84
CA ASN A 210 -2.40 -25.29 5.53
C ASN A 210 -2.15 -26.62 4.80
N LEU A 211 -0.91 -27.12 4.81
CA LEU A 211 -0.58 -28.43 4.24
C LEU A 211 -1.33 -29.57 4.93
N ALA A 212 -1.42 -29.54 6.26
CA ALA A 212 -2.16 -30.54 7.03
C ALA A 212 -3.66 -30.56 6.70
N ARG A 213 -4.28 -29.39 6.50
CA ARG A 213 -5.68 -29.28 6.03
C ARG A 213 -5.87 -29.96 4.67
N ASP A 214 -4.86 -29.89 3.81
CA ASP A 214 -4.88 -30.46 2.47
C ASP A 214 -4.34 -31.92 2.45
N GLY A 215 -4.06 -32.51 3.62
CA GLY A 215 -3.57 -33.90 3.75
C GLY A 215 -2.13 -34.12 3.32
N LEU A 216 -1.31 -33.07 3.28
CA LEU A 216 0.07 -33.08 2.81
C LEU A 216 1.09 -33.11 3.98
N PRO A 217 2.31 -33.66 3.76
CA PRO A 217 3.34 -33.72 4.79
C PRO A 217 3.85 -32.31 5.16
N PRO A 218 4.31 -32.11 6.41
CA PRO A 218 4.86 -30.84 6.85
C PRO A 218 6.21 -30.55 6.18
N LEU A 219 6.55 -29.27 6.08
CA LEU A 219 7.84 -28.79 5.62
C LEU A 219 8.92 -29.03 6.68
N ASN A 220 10.12 -29.38 6.22
CA ASN A 220 11.33 -29.46 7.03
C ASN A 220 12.25 -28.25 6.74
N PRO A 221 12.47 -27.34 7.71
CA PRO A 221 13.34 -26.18 7.53
C PRO A 221 14.78 -26.54 7.12
N GLU A 222 15.29 -27.70 7.51
CA GLU A 222 16.66 -28.16 7.21
C GLU A 222 16.78 -28.73 5.80
N ASP A 223 15.67 -29.19 5.22
CA ASP A 223 15.66 -29.77 3.87
C ASP A 223 15.17 -28.76 2.83
N ARG A 224 16.12 -28.11 2.15
CA ARG A 224 15.80 -27.21 1.03
C ARG A 224 15.14 -27.93 -0.15
N THR A 225 15.51 -29.18 -0.41
CA THR A 225 15.06 -29.94 -1.59
C THR A 225 13.60 -30.36 -1.51
N GLN A 226 13.00 -30.29 -0.32
CA GLN A 226 11.58 -30.57 -0.11
C GLN A 226 10.79 -29.36 0.39
N SER A 227 11.44 -28.32 0.91
CA SER A 227 10.76 -27.21 1.60
C SER A 227 10.98 -25.83 0.96
N GLN A 228 11.36 -25.78 -0.31
CA GLN A 228 11.58 -24.51 -0.99
C GLN A 228 10.26 -23.77 -1.25
N VAL A 229 10.02 -22.69 -0.51
CA VAL A 229 8.84 -21.84 -0.68
C VAL A 229 9.24 -20.53 -1.37
N TRP A 230 8.51 -20.19 -2.43
CA TRP A 230 8.62 -18.93 -3.15
C TRP A 230 7.37 -18.09 -2.93
N ARG A 231 7.53 -16.79 -2.76
CA ARG A 231 6.42 -15.85 -2.65
C ARG A 231 6.32 -14.99 -3.88
N ILE A 232 5.12 -14.91 -4.45
CA ILE A 232 4.71 -13.85 -5.37
C ILE A 232 3.91 -12.84 -4.55
N GLU A 233 4.35 -11.58 -4.55
CA GLU A 233 3.75 -10.52 -3.73
C GLU A 233 3.41 -9.30 -4.60
N VAL A 234 2.14 -8.93 -4.63
CA VAL A 234 1.62 -7.74 -5.30
C VAL A 234 1.42 -6.64 -4.28
N ARG A 235 2.14 -5.53 -4.46
CA ARG A 235 2.10 -4.36 -3.58
C ARG A 235 1.51 -3.16 -4.31
N ALA A 236 0.46 -2.59 -3.73
CA ALA A 236 -0.17 -1.38 -4.20
C ALA A 236 0.00 -0.27 -3.16
N GLY A 237 0.78 0.75 -3.49
CA GLY A 237 0.95 1.94 -2.67
C GLY A 237 -0.03 3.05 -3.02
N LYS A 238 -0.02 4.11 -2.20
CA LYS A 238 -0.94 5.24 -2.30
C LYS A 238 -1.06 5.86 -3.70
N ASP A 239 0.01 5.97 -4.49
CA ASP A 239 -0.07 6.60 -5.81
C ASP A 239 -0.82 5.68 -6.78
N HIS A 240 -0.64 4.36 -6.64
CA HIS A 240 -1.40 3.41 -7.45
C HIS A 240 -2.85 3.31 -6.99
N LEU A 241 -3.08 3.11 -5.69
CA LEU A 241 -4.41 2.97 -5.11
C LEU A 241 -5.25 4.22 -5.36
N LYS A 242 -4.73 5.40 -5.03
CA LYS A 242 -5.51 6.65 -5.06
C LYS A 242 -5.55 7.30 -6.43
N ASP A 243 -4.43 7.38 -7.14
CA ASP A 243 -4.38 8.18 -8.38
C ASP A 243 -4.77 7.35 -9.60
N ARG A 244 -4.57 6.03 -9.55
CA ARG A 244 -4.98 5.12 -10.64
C ARG A 244 -6.32 4.47 -10.40
N TRP A 245 -6.55 3.94 -9.20
CA TRP A 245 -7.75 3.16 -8.90
C TRP A 245 -8.78 3.91 -8.05
N GLN A 246 -8.45 5.10 -7.55
CA GLN A 246 -9.30 5.92 -6.69
C GLN A 246 -9.76 5.23 -5.41
N ILE A 247 -9.06 4.16 -5.00
CA ILE A 247 -9.26 3.43 -3.76
C ILE A 247 -8.70 4.27 -2.61
N ARG A 248 -9.58 4.79 -1.76
CA ARG A 248 -9.20 5.57 -0.58
C ARG A 248 -9.73 4.94 0.70
N GLN A 249 -10.97 4.51 0.69
CA GLN A 249 -11.72 4.02 1.84
C GLN A 249 -11.96 2.52 1.72
N TRP A 250 -12.52 1.92 2.77
CA TRP A 250 -12.83 0.51 2.79
C TRP A 250 -13.82 0.09 1.71
N ALA A 251 -14.85 0.89 1.44
CA ALA A 251 -15.86 0.57 0.43
C ALA A 251 -15.26 0.41 -0.97
N GLU A 252 -14.41 1.34 -1.41
CA GLU A 252 -13.74 1.21 -2.72
C GLU A 252 -12.73 0.07 -2.72
N PHE A 253 -12.05 -0.17 -1.60
CA PHE A 253 -11.10 -1.27 -1.47
C PHE A 253 -11.77 -2.62 -1.62
N ASP A 254 -12.90 -2.81 -0.92
CA ASP A 254 -13.72 -4.01 -0.97
C ASP A 254 -14.33 -4.24 -2.34
N ALA A 255 -14.48 -3.20 -3.17
CA ALA A 255 -15.04 -3.33 -4.51
C ALA A 255 -13.98 -3.55 -5.60
N LEU A 256 -12.75 -3.04 -5.41
CA LEU A 256 -11.78 -2.87 -6.52
C LEU A 256 -10.43 -3.54 -6.30
N PHE A 257 -10.06 -3.93 -5.07
CA PHE A 257 -8.69 -4.39 -4.83
C PHE A 257 -8.34 -5.69 -5.59
N GLY A 258 -9.32 -6.57 -5.83
CA GLY A 258 -9.14 -7.75 -6.67
C GLY A 258 -8.77 -7.38 -8.11
N ASP A 259 -9.37 -6.31 -8.66
CA ASP A 259 -9.02 -5.81 -10.00
C ASP A 259 -7.59 -5.25 -10.02
N VAL A 260 -7.14 -4.59 -8.95
CA VAL A 260 -5.75 -4.11 -8.78
C VAL A 260 -4.75 -5.27 -8.91
N VAL A 261 -4.99 -6.36 -8.18
CA VAL A 261 -4.11 -7.53 -8.17
C VAL A 261 -4.12 -8.22 -9.53
N ALA A 262 -5.31 -8.49 -10.09
CA ALA A 262 -5.47 -9.13 -11.40
C ALA A 262 -4.76 -8.35 -12.52
N ARG A 263 -4.99 -7.04 -12.60
CA ARG A 263 -4.36 -6.17 -13.60
C ARG A 263 -2.84 -6.14 -13.44
N THR A 264 -2.35 -6.26 -12.22
CA THR A 264 -0.91 -6.29 -11.94
C THR A 264 -0.26 -7.56 -12.47
N LEU A 265 -0.85 -8.72 -12.17
CA LEU A 265 -0.37 -10.04 -12.63
C LEU A 265 -0.53 -10.24 -14.15
N ALA A 266 -1.45 -9.53 -14.78
CA ALA A 266 -1.59 -9.52 -16.24
C ALA A 266 -0.52 -8.65 -16.93
N GLN A 267 -0.12 -7.52 -16.31
CA GLN A 267 0.83 -6.57 -16.89
C GLN A 267 2.31 -6.91 -16.66
N VAL A 268 2.59 -7.66 -15.60
CA VAL A 268 3.90 -8.25 -15.35
C VAL A 268 3.72 -9.75 -15.41
N ARG A 269 4.51 -10.43 -16.23
CA ARG A 269 4.39 -11.88 -16.40
C ARG A 269 5.74 -12.53 -16.14
N TYR A 270 5.75 -13.64 -15.43
CA TYR A 270 6.90 -14.53 -15.37
C TYR A 270 6.64 -15.70 -16.33
N SER A 271 7.41 -15.77 -17.40
CA SER A 271 7.11 -16.63 -18.56
C SER A 271 8.01 -17.84 -18.61
N GLN A 272 7.54 -18.91 -19.25
CA GLN A 272 8.37 -20.06 -19.59
C GLN A 272 9.03 -19.82 -20.96
N PRO A 273 10.36 -19.88 -21.08
CA PRO A 273 11.04 -19.72 -22.36
C PRO A 273 10.55 -20.71 -23.40
N ASP A 274 10.20 -20.19 -24.58
CA ASP A 274 9.96 -21.01 -25.77
C ASP A 274 11.26 -21.07 -26.59
N PRO A 275 11.87 -22.26 -26.77
CA PRO A 275 13.12 -22.38 -27.52
C PRO A 275 12.98 -22.06 -29.01
N THR A 276 11.75 -22.00 -29.53
CA THR A 276 11.45 -21.72 -30.94
C THR A 276 11.02 -20.28 -31.19
N ASP A 277 10.74 -19.50 -30.14
CA ASP A 277 10.30 -18.11 -30.25
C ASP A 277 11.25 -17.16 -29.52
N SER A 278 11.90 -16.25 -30.24
CA SER A 278 12.72 -15.20 -29.63
C SER A 278 11.91 -14.05 -29.02
N ASN A 279 10.63 -13.95 -29.36
CA ASN A 279 9.74 -12.90 -28.86
C ASN A 279 9.12 -13.30 -27.52
N ARG A 280 9.78 -12.87 -26.44
CA ARG A 280 9.35 -13.11 -25.05
C ARG A 280 7.92 -12.69 -24.73
N ALA A 281 7.37 -11.69 -25.40
CA ALA A 281 5.99 -11.25 -25.16
C ALA A 281 4.94 -12.32 -25.54
N ARG A 282 5.31 -13.28 -26.40
CA ARG A 282 4.46 -14.39 -26.83
C ARG A 282 4.66 -15.66 -26.02
N TRP A 283 5.70 -15.73 -25.19
CA TRP A 283 5.94 -16.89 -24.35
C TRP A 283 4.75 -17.16 -23.43
N PRO A 284 4.42 -18.43 -23.17
CA PRO A 284 3.41 -18.78 -22.18
C PRO A 284 3.87 -18.37 -20.78
N ASN A 285 2.93 -18.20 -19.86
CA ASN A 285 3.28 -18.04 -18.45
C ASN A 285 3.99 -19.29 -17.92
N HIS A 286 4.90 -19.08 -16.98
CA HIS A 286 5.43 -20.19 -16.20
C HIS A 286 4.33 -20.69 -15.25
N PRO A 287 4.22 -22.01 -14.98
CA PRO A 287 3.14 -22.53 -14.13
C PRO A 287 3.08 -21.93 -12.71
N ILE A 288 4.23 -21.53 -12.14
CA ILE A 288 4.26 -20.80 -10.85
C ILE A 288 3.47 -19.48 -10.90
N TRP A 289 3.47 -18.79 -12.04
CA TRP A 289 2.77 -17.53 -12.24
C TRP A 289 1.28 -17.75 -12.44
N ASP A 290 0.91 -18.78 -13.22
CA ASP A 290 -0.47 -19.16 -13.43
C ASP A 290 -1.14 -19.62 -12.13
N MET A 291 -0.43 -20.37 -11.28
CA MET A 291 -0.92 -20.72 -9.94
C MET A 291 -1.25 -19.46 -9.12
N ALA A 292 -0.35 -18.47 -9.06
CA ALA A 292 -0.63 -17.24 -8.32
C ALA A 292 -1.76 -16.41 -8.92
N ALA A 293 -1.85 -16.33 -10.25
CA ALA A 293 -2.93 -15.64 -10.94
C ALA A 293 -4.30 -16.27 -10.66
N ALA A 294 -4.40 -17.60 -10.74
CA ALA A 294 -5.62 -18.34 -10.46
C ALA A 294 -6.11 -18.13 -9.02
N GLU A 295 -5.21 -18.09 -8.03
CA GLU A 295 -5.64 -17.86 -6.64
C GLU A 295 -6.18 -16.45 -6.41
N CYS A 296 -5.65 -15.46 -7.13
CA CYS A 296 -6.17 -14.10 -7.10
C CYS A 296 -7.53 -13.98 -7.81
N GLU A 297 -7.90 -14.95 -8.66
CA GLU A 297 -9.22 -15.03 -9.28
C GLU A 297 -10.27 -15.65 -8.38
N GLY A 298 -9.90 -16.44 -7.37
CA GLY A 298 -10.82 -16.99 -6.38
C GLY A 298 -10.94 -16.13 -5.13
N ASP A 299 -9.84 -15.94 -4.40
CA ASP A 299 -9.84 -15.34 -3.05
C ASP A 299 -10.22 -13.85 -3.06
N LEU A 300 -9.93 -13.16 -4.16
CA LEU A 300 -10.26 -11.75 -4.35
C LEU A 300 -11.46 -11.53 -5.28
N THR A 301 -12.23 -12.58 -5.63
CA THR A 301 -13.38 -12.45 -6.56
C THR A 301 -14.37 -11.40 -6.09
N GLU A 302 -14.72 -11.46 -4.80
CA GLU A 302 -15.69 -10.54 -4.19
C GLU A 302 -15.21 -9.10 -4.19
N MET A 303 -13.91 -8.88 -4.38
CA MET A 303 -13.28 -7.56 -4.48
C MET A 303 -13.02 -7.11 -5.92
N ARG A 304 -13.80 -7.62 -6.87
CA ARG A 304 -13.75 -7.23 -8.29
C ARG A 304 -15.04 -6.55 -8.72
N SER A 305 -14.87 -5.43 -9.40
CA SER A 305 -15.90 -4.71 -10.13
C SER A 305 -15.79 -4.91 -11.65
N HIS A 306 -14.62 -5.37 -12.11
CA HIS A 306 -14.22 -5.44 -13.51
C HIS A 306 -14.18 -4.08 -14.24
N VAL A 307 -14.08 -2.99 -13.49
CA VAL A 307 -13.96 -1.64 -14.04
C VAL A 307 -12.52 -1.38 -14.49
N ASP A 308 -12.38 -0.84 -15.71
CA ASP A 308 -11.07 -0.46 -16.23
C ASP A 308 -10.51 0.76 -15.46
N PRO A 309 -9.24 0.72 -14.99
CA PRO A 309 -8.62 1.84 -14.26
C PRO A 309 -8.64 3.17 -15.00
N ASP A 310 -8.50 3.14 -16.32
CA ASP A 310 -8.49 4.34 -17.14
C ASP A 310 -9.92 4.92 -17.18
N SER A 311 -10.96 4.09 -17.16
CA SER A 311 -12.36 4.54 -17.01
C SER A 311 -12.61 5.24 -15.67
N VAL A 312 -12.06 4.72 -14.57
CA VAL A 312 -12.16 5.36 -13.23
C VAL A 312 -11.55 6.77 -13.24
N ARG A 313 -10.41 6.94 -13.91
CA ARG A 313 -9.74 8.25 -14.05
C ARG A 313 -10.59 9.26 -14.82
N TYR A 314 -11.21 8.85 -15.93
CA TYR A 314 -12.06 9.73 -16.73
C TYR A 314 -13.31 10.20 -15.96
N VAL A 315 -13.95 9.32 -15.19
CA VAL A 315 -15.08 9.69 -14.31
C VAL A 315 -14.66 10.72 -13.26
N HIS A 316 -13.50 10.54 -12.63
CA HIS A 316 -13.01 11.50 -11.63
C HIS A 316 -12.56 12.84 -12.20
N ARG A 317 -12.07 12.91 -13.45
CA ARG A 317 -11.72 14.21 -14.08
C ARG A 317 -12.95 15.11 -14.15
N ALA A 318 -14.09 14.58 -14.59
CA ALA A 318 -15.34 15.31 -14.66
C ALA A 318 -15.80 15.79 -13.26
N GLU A 319 -15.68 14.91 -12.26
CA GLU A 319 -16.05 15.25 -10.88
C GLU A 319 -15.12 16.29 -10.24
N HIS A 320 -13.81 16.19 -10.47
CA HIS A 320 -12.84 17.15 -9.92
C HIS A 320 -13.01 18.53 -10.56
N ILE A 321 -13.30 18.60 -11.87
CA ILE A 321 -13.67 19.85 -12.54
C ILE A 321 -14.93 20.44 -11.88
N ARG A 322 -15.96 19.62 -11.65
CA ARG A 322 -17.19 20.06 -10.99
C ARG A 322 -16.92 20.62 -9.58
N LEU A 323 -16.04 19.97 -8.81
CA LEU A 323 -15.68 20.39 -7.45
C LEU A 323 -14.88 21.70 -7.43
N ILE A 324 -13.91 21.87 -8.33
CA ILE A 324 -13.16 23.13 -8.49
C ILE A 324 -14.12 24.27 -8.88
N MET A 325 -15.05 24.01 -9.81
CA MET A 325 -16.04 25.01 -10.22
C MET A 325 -16.96 25.43 -9.06
N ALA A 326 -17.38 24.47 -8.22
CA ALA A 326 -18.16 24.79 -7.02
C ALA A 326 -17.36 25.66 -6.03
N GLN A 327 -16.08 25.34 -5.81
CA GLN A 327 -15.21 26.13 -4.93
C GLN A 327 -14.94 27.55 -5.47
N LEU A 328 -14.69 27.68 -6.77
CA LEU A 328 -14.53 28.99 -7.41
C LEU A 328 -15.79 29.83 -7.22
N THR A 329 -16.96 29.24 -7.44
CA THR A 329 -18.24 29.93 -7.27
C THR A 329 -18.44 30.37 -5.83
N GLY A 330 -18.27 29.48 -4.85
CA GLY A 330 -18.44 29.81 -3.43
C GLY A 330 -17.46 30.86 -2.90
N ASN A 331 -16.19 30.79 -3.32
CA ASN A 331 -15.18 31.77 -2.96
C ASN A 331 -15.47 33.15 -3.58
N ALA A 332 -15.90 33.18 -4.84
CA ALA A 332 -16.27 34.41 -5.51
C ALA A 332 -17.50 35.06 -4.85
N THR A 333 -18.49 34.28 -4.44
CA THR A 333 -19.66 34.79 -3.70
C THR A 333 -19.26 35.32 -2.32
N THR A 334 -18.34 34.65 -1.63
CA THR A 334 -17.82 35.12 -0.34
C THR A 334 -17.05 36.43 -0.49
N LEU A 335 -16.23 36.55 -1.55
CA LEU A 335 -15.52 37.80 -1.85
C LEU A 335 -16.50 38.94 -2.15
N ALA A 336 -17.53 38.69 -2.96
CA ALA A 336 -18.57 39.67 -3.26
C ALA A 336 -19.26 40.18 -1.98
N ALA A 337 -19.57 39.27 -1.04
CA ALA A 337 -20.13 39.64 0.26
C ALA A 337 -19.17 40.51 1.09
N LEU A 338 -17.88 40.18 1.11
CA LEU A 338 -16.86 40.98 1.81
C LEU A 338 -16.64 42.36 1.16
N GLU A 339 -16.82 42.47 -0.15
CA GLU A 339 -16.77 43.74 -0.91
C GLU A 339 -18.10 44.53 -0.85
N GLY A 340 -19.12 44.01 -0.14
CA GLY A 340 -20.40 44.68 0.06
C GLY A 340 -21.33 44.68 -1.15
N VAL A 341 -21.14 43.74 -2.09
CA VAL A 341 -21.94 43.65 -3.33
C VAL A 341 -23.34 43.12 -3.02
N PRO A 342 -24.41 43.83 -3.42
CA PRO A 342 -25.78 43.36 -3.23
C PRO A 342 -26.14 42.26 -4.25
N GLU A 343 -27.06 41.36 -3.88
CA GLU A 343 -27.47 40.20 -4.70
C GLU A 343 -27.80 40.52 -6.18
N PRO A 344 -28.53 41.60 -6.52
CA PRO A 344 -28.85 41.91 -7.91
C PRO A 344 -27.63 42.20 -8.79
N GLU A 345 -26.51 42.60 -8.18
CA GLU A 345 -25.26 42.94 -8.87
C GLU A 345 -24.23 41.80 -8.88
N LEU A 346 -24.59 40.63 -8.30
CA LEU A 346 -23.68 39.51 -8.15
C LEU A 346 -23.18 39.00 -9.50
N SER A 347 -24.05 38.89 -10.50
CA SER A 347 -23.67 38.44 -11.85
C SER A 347 -22.61 39.35 -12.47
N ASP A 348 -22.85 40.66 -12.47
CA ASP A 348 -21.93 41.65 -13.02
C ASP A 348 -20.60 41.67 -12.25
N HIS A 349 -20.65 41.46 -10.93
CA HIS A 349 -19.44 41.31 -10.12
C HIS A 349 -18.63 40.08 -10.52
N MET A 350 -19.27 38.93 -10.79
CA MET A 350 -18.59 37.71 -11.25
C MET A 350 -17.90 37.91 -12.59
N GLU A 351 -18.53 38.62 -13.53
CA GLU A 351 -17.91 38.96 -14.82
C GLU A 351 -16.66 39.83 -14.65
N ARG A 352 -16.75 40.88 -13.81
CA ARG A 352 -15.60 41.73 -13.46
C ARG A 352 -14.49 40.95 -12.74
N LEU A 353 -14.84 40.01 -11.87
CA LEU A 353 -13.88 39.15 -11.20
C LEU A 353 -13.13 38.27 -12.21
N GLY A 354 -13.83 37.73 -13.21
CA GLY A 354 -13.21 37.00 -14.32
C GLY A 354 -12.17 37.84 -15.06
N ALA A 355 -12.48 39.11 -15.36
CA ALA A 355 -11.55 40.05 -15.96
C ALA A 355 -10.32 40.33 -15.06
N ARG A 356 -10.54 40.59 -13.76
CA ARG A 356 -9.45 40.79 -12.77
C ARG A 356 -8.51 39.58 -12.70
N LEU A 357 -9.06 38.37 -12.72
CA LEU A 357 -8.27 37.12 -12.73
C LEU A 357 -7.43 37.00 -14.01
N ALA A 358 -8.03 37.32 -15.17
CA ALA A 358 -7.30 37.32 -16.44
C ALA A 358 -6.18 38.36 -16.45
N ASP A 359 -6.43 39.56 -15.94
CA ASP A 359 -5.43 40.63 -15.86
C ASP A 359 -4.29 40.25 -14.89
N ALA A 360 -4.60 39.62 -13.76
CA ALA A 360 -3.59 39.11 -12.83
C ALA A 360 -2.69 38.02 -13.46
N ILE A 361 -3.25 37.18 -14.34
CA ILE A 361 -2.47 36.20 -15.12
C ILE A 361 -1.58 36.90 -16.15
N ARG A 362 -2.10 37.91 -16.86
CA ARG A 362 -1.33 38.67 -17.87
C ARG A 362 -0.23 39.52 -17.24
N ALA A 363 -0.40 39.98 -16.01
CA ALA A 363 0.59 40.76 -15.29
C ALA A 363 1.82 39.92 -14.88
N ASP A 364 1.68 38.61 -14.73
CA ASP A 364 2.77 37.68 -14.39
C ASP A 364 2.63 36.34 -15.15
N PRO A 365 2.89 36.36 -16.47
CA PRO A 365 2.65 35.20 -17.33
C PRO A 365 3.62 34.06 -17.05
N GLU A 366 4.86 34.34 -16.61
CA GLU A 366 5.84 33.31 -16.24
C GLU A 366 5.39 32.54 -15.00
N ARG A 367 4.93 33.23 -13.95
CA ARG A 367 4.40 32.55 -12.76
C ARG A 367 3.15 31.76 -13.07
N ALA A 368 2.26 32.29 -13.91
CA ALA A 368 1.07 31.58 -14.34
C ALA A 368 1.42 30.32 -15.14
N ALA A 369 2.36 30.41 -16.08
CA ALA A 369 2.86 29.27 -16.86
C ALA A 369 3.54 28.21 -15.97
N ASN A 370 4.33 28.63 -14.98
CA ASN A 370 4.95 27.75 -14.00
C ASN A 370 3.88 27.03 -13.15
N LYS A 371 2.90 27.76 -12.60
CA LYS A 371 1.80 27.16 -11.84
C LYS A 371 0.93 26.22 -12.69
N LEU A 372 0.67 26.57 -13.95
CA LEU A 372 -0.04 25.70 -14.88
C LEU A 372 0.78 24.44 -15.18
N THR A 373 2.10 24.56 -15.33
CA THR A 373 3.00 23.42 -15.53
C THR A 373 3.05 22.52 -14.30
N GLU A 374 3.11 23.09 -13.09
CA GLU A 374 3.01 22.36 -11.83
C GLU A 374 1.65 21.67 -11.68
N ALA A 375 0.55 22.34 -12.04
CA ALA A 375 -0.79 21.75 -12.02
C ALA A 375 -0.88 20.60 -13.04
N LYS A 376 -0.45 20.81 -14.29
CA LYS A 376 -0.35 19.75 -15.30
C LYS A 376 0.53 18.59 -14.81
N ALA A 377 1.65 18.89 -14.14
CA ALA A 377 2.53 17.89 -13.54
C ALA A 377 1.83 17.07 -12.43
N ARG A 378 1.01 17.74 -11.62
CA ARG A 378 0.18 17.14 -10.56
C ARG A 378 -0.97 16.29 -11.12
N TYR A 379 -1.48 16.65 -12.31
CA TYR A 379 -2.62 15.99 -12.96
C TYR A 379 -2.22 15.22 -14.25
N ARG A 380 -0.97 14.75 -14.38
CA ARG A 380 -0.37 14.10 -15.59
C ARG A 380 -1.08 12.87 -16.15
N PHE A 381 -2.16 12.41 -15.53
CA PHE A 381 -2.90 11.21 -15.94
C PHE A 381 -4.23 11.54 -16.66
N THR A 382 -4.34 12.74 -17.24
CA THR A 382 -5.58 13.30 -17.82
C THR A 382 -5.55 13.56 -19.32
N GLU A 383 -4.46 13.21 -20.00
CA GLU A 383 -4.37 13.17 -21.48
C GLU A 383 -4.47 11.73 -21.98
#